data_AF-A0A257PLD9-F1
#
_entry.id   AF-A0A257PLD9-F1
#
_cell.length_a   1.000
_cell.length_b   1.000
_cell.length_c   1.000
_cell.angle_alpha   90.00
_cell.angle_beta   90.00
_cell.angle_gamma   90.00
#
_symmetry.space_group_name_H-M   'P 1'
#
loop_
_entity.id
_entity.type
_entity.pdbx_description
1 polymer ?
#
loop_
_entity_poly.entity_id
_entity_poly.type
_entity_poly.pdbx_seq_one_letter_code
_entity_poly.pdbx_strand_id
1 'polypeptide(L)'
;MENRLAGSVLPLIRHLTALLLFLGVSIAFYAPPAWLGHGLFFYGQGSDPLAYIWFINWWPFALQHHLPLLTSQYVDAPFGADLSWKASVPGLGLVAAPFTAAFGALVVSNALFMISPGLAGWGAYLAADALTGEFAAALVAGLVLGFSSYMTGQMLGHLNLVFVLAVPLCLWAAIAAVKQGWGT
;
A
#
# COMPACT_ATOMS: atom_id res chain seq x y z
N MET A 1 15.36 34.08 -3.02
CA MET A 1 15.08 32.74 -2.45
C MET A 1 13.59 32.55 -2.16
N GLU A 2 12.86 33.56 -1.67
CA GLU A 2 11.42 33.50 -1.38
C GLU A 2 10.52 33.12 -2.59
N ASN A 3 10.86 33.55 -3.80
CA ASN A 3 10.01 33.33 -4.97
C ASN A 3 9.95 31.86 -5.46
N ARG A 4 10.96 31.03 -5.12
CA ARG A 4 10.93 29.58 -5.41
C ARG A 4 10.09 28.80 -4.40
N LEU A 5 10.02 29.26 -3.14
CA LEU A 5 9.23 28.63 -2.09
C LEU A 5 7.73 28.83 -2.34
N ALA A 6 7.31 30.02 -2.79
CA ALA A 6 5.92 30.29 -3.16
C ALA A 6 5.44 29.44 -4.35
N GLY A 7 6.32 29.20 -5.34
CA GLY A 7 6.00 28.38 -6.51
C GLY A 7 5.82 26.88 -6.22
N SER A 8 6.43 26.36 -5.14
CA SER A 8 6.32 24.93 -4.76
C SER A 8 5.16 24.62 -3.81
N VAL A 9 4.59 25.61 -3.13
CA VAL A 9 3.57 25.40 -2.10
C VAL A 9 2.21 25.02 -2.70
N LEU A 10 1.79 25.67 -3.79
CA LEU A 10 0.48 25.40 -4.40
C LEU A 10 0.37 23.97 -4.97
N PRO A 11 1.37 23.44 -5.71
CA PRO A 11 1.38 22.04 -6.14
C PRO A 11 1.38 21.06 -4.97
N LEU A 12 2.16 21.34 -3.92
CA LEU A 12 2.23 20.50 -2.73
C LEU A 12 0.88 20.41 -2.02
N ILE A 13 0.21 21.54 -1.78
CA ILE A 13 -1.13 21.58 -1.17
C ILE A 13 -2.09 20.75 -2.02
N ARG A 14 -2.08 20.93 -3.35
CA ARG A 14 -2.94 20.18 -4.28
C ARG A 14 -2.71 18.67 -4.19
N HIS A 15 -1.45 18.22 -4.17
CA HIS A 15 -1.10 16.80 -4.05
C HIS A 15 -1.46 16.20 -2.69
N LEU A 16 -1.31 16.97 -1.61
CA LEU A 16 -1.73 16.57 -0.26
C LEU A 16 -3.25 16.52 -0.13
N THR A 17 -3.97 17.48 -0.70
CA THR A 17 -5.43 17.45 -0.76
C THR A 17 -5.91 16.19 -1.50
N ALA A 18 -5.30 15.86 -2.65
CA ALA A 18 -5.63 14.62 -3.36
C ALA A 18 -5.34 13.37 -2.51
N LEU A 19 -4.19 13.31 -1.82
CA LEU A 19 -3.87 12.21 -0.91
C LEU A 19 -4.94 12.04 0.17
N LEU A 20 -5.31 13.13 0.86
CA LEU A 20 -6.32 13.10 1.91
C LEU A 20 -7.70 12.71 1.38
N LEU A 21 -8.08 13.18 0.19
CA LEU A 21 -9.32 12.78 -0.46
C LEU A 21 -9.34 11.29 -0.76
N PHE A 22 -8.30 10.75 -1.41
CA PHE A 22 -8.24 9.34 -1.75
C PHE A 22 -8.19 8.43 -0.52
N LEU A 23 -7.41 8.80 0.50
CA LEU A 23 -7.40 8.09 1.78
C LEU A 23 -8.76 8.16 2.47
N GLY A 24 -9.40 9.34 2.49
CA GLY A 24 -10.72 9.53 3.07
C GLY A 24 -11.79 8.66 2.41
N VAL A 25 -11.82 8.61 1.07
CA VAL A 25 -12.74 7.74 0.32
C VAL A 25 -12.43 6.27 0.57
N SER A 26 -11.16 5.87 0.55
CA SER A 26 -10.74 4.49 0.79
C SER A 26 -11.14 4.02 2.19
N ILE A 27 -10.84 4.84 3.22
CA ILE A 27 -11.21 4.54 4.60
C ILE A 27 -12.73 4.54 4.75
N ALA A 28 -13.47 5.51 4.21
CA ALA A 28 -14.92 5.54 4.33
C ALA A 28 -15.58 4.30 3.69
N PHE A 29 -15.07 3.85 2.55
CA PHE A 29 -15.61 2.70 1.83
C PHE A 29 -15.24 1.37 2.50
N TYR A 30 -14.00 1.23 2.94
CA TYR A 30 -13.49 -0.04 3.45
C TYR A 30 -13.56 -0.17 4.97
N ALA A 31 -13.53 0.90 5.78
CA ALA A 31 -13.53 0.82 7.26
C ALA A 31 -14.70 0.05 7.90
N PRO A 32 -15.97 0.17 7.43
CA PRO A 32 -17.11 -0.32 8.21
C PRO A 32 -17.04 -1.81 8.60
N PRO A 33 -16.64 -2.76 7.73
CA PRO A 33 -16.55 -4.18 8.10
C PRO A 33 -15.45 -4.53 9.12
N ALA A 34 -14.32 -3.82 9.14
CA ALA A 34 -13.19 -4.16 10.02
C ALA A 34 -13.35 -3.61 11.45
N TRP A 35 -14.04 -2.49 11.60
CA TRP A 35 -14.22 -1.81 12.90
C TRP A 35 -15.38 -2.42 13.70
N LEU A 36 -16.46 -2.85 13.04
CA LEU A 36 -17.57 -3.55 13.68
C LEU A 36 -17.16 -4.90 14.29
N GLY A 37 -16.01 -5.42 13.89
CA GLY A 37 -15.44 -6.67 14.37
C GLY A 37 -14.56 -6.59 15.62
N HIS A 38 -14.29 -5.39 16.18
CA HIS A 38 -13.45 -5.21 17.38
C HIS A 38 -12.05 -5.88 17.29
N GLY A 39 -11.46 -5.96 16.09
CA GLY A 39 -10.16 -6.61 15.90
C GLY A 39 -10.20 -8.15 15.95
N LEU A 40 -11.38 -8.76 15.81
CA LEU A 40 -11.54 -10.21 15.62
C LEU A 40 -11.73 -10.61 14.15
N PHE A 41 -11.79 -9.62 13.25
CA PHE A 41 -12.03 -9.80 11.82
C PHE A 41 -10.86 -9.27 11.01
N PHE A 42 -10.53 -9.97 9.93
CA PHE A 42 -9.53 -9.57 8.95
C PHE A 42 -10.20 -9.22 7.61
N TYR A 43 -9.57 -8.36 6.81
CA TYR A 43 -10.04 -8.13 5.44
C TYR A 43 -9.79 -9.34 4.56
N GLY A 44 -10.82 -9.71 3.81
CA GLY A 44 -10.75 -10.77 2.81
C GLY A 44 -11.44 -12.06 3.24
N GLN A 45 -11.23 -13.10 2.44
CA GLN A 45 -11.82 -14.42 2.61
C GLN A 45 -10.76 -15.49 2.37
N GLY A 46 -10.91 -16.65 3.02
CA GLY A 46 -9.98 -17.76 2.87
C GLY A 46 -8.67 -17.62 3.65
N SER A 47 -7.63 -18.33 3.21
CA SER A 47 -6.36 -18.47 3.93
C SER A 47 -5.34 -17.35 3.66
N ASP A 48 -5.44 -16.69 2.50
CA ASP A 48 -4.42 -15.73 2.06
C ASP A 48 -4.29 -14.50 2.98
N PRO A 49 -5.39 -13.87 3.46
CA PRO A 49 -5.28 -12.80 4.44
C PRO A 49 -4.53 -13.20 5.72
N LEU A 50 -4.76 -14.43 6.21
CA LEU A 50 -4.09 -14.96 7.39
C LEU A 50 -2.59 -15.13 7.14
N ALA A 51 -2.21 -15.54 5.94
CA ALA A 51 -0.81 -15.60 5.53
C ALA A 51 -0.17 -14.20 5.55
N TYR A 52 -0.85 -13.16 5.05
CA TYR A 52 -0.32 -11.79 5.10
C TYR A 52 -0.19 -11.23 6.51
N ILE A 53 -1.15 -11.51 7.40
CA ILE A 53 -1.06 -11.16 8.82
C ILE A 53 0.18 -11.81 9.45
N TRP A 54 0.41 -13.08 9.13
CA TRP A 54 1.61 -13.79 9.59
C TRP A 54 2.90 -13.19 9.00
N PHE A 55 2.94 -12.92 7.70
CA PHE A 55 4.12 -12.39 7.01
C PHE A 55 4.53 -11.00 7.50
N ILE A 56 3.57 -10.11 7.78
CA ILE A 56 3.86 -8.79 8.35
C ILE A 56 4.61 -8.90 9.68
N ASN A 57 4.29 -9.92 10.49
CA ASN A 57 5.00 -10.19 11.74
C ASN A 57 6.30 -10.97 11.53
N TRP A 58 6.36 -11.86 10.54
CA TRP A 58 7.49 -12.76 10.31
C TRP A 58 8.80 -12.01 10.06
N TRP A 59 8.79 -10.98 9.22
CA TRP A 59 10.01 -10.25 8.85
C TRP A 59 10.73 -9.62 10.05
N PRO A 60 10.08 -8.76 10.87
CA PRO A 60 10.74 -8.22 12.05
C PRO A 60 11.08 -9.30 13.08
N PHE A 61 10.22 -10.32 13.25
CA PHE A 61 10.46 -11.42 14.17
C PHE A 61 11.71 -12.25 13.79
N ALA A 62 11.80 -12.70 12.55
CA ALA A 62 12.93 -13.51 12.08
C ALA A 62 14.25 -12.75 12.16
N LEU A 63 14.25 -11.44 11.87
CA LEU A 63 15.42 -10.59 12.05
C LEU A 63 15.82 -10.46 13.52
N GLN A 64 14.87 -10.18 14.43
CA GLN A 64 15.13 -10.07 15.86
C GLN A 64 15.66 -11.37 16.48
N HIS A 65 15.19 -12.52 15.99
CA HIS A 65 15.56 -13.83 16.50
C HIS A 65 16.66 -14.53 15.70
N HIS A 66 17.30 -13.85 14.75
CA HIS A 66 18.36 -14.38 13.88
C HIS A 66 17.96 -15.68 13.16
N LEU A 67 16.71 -15.76 12.71
CA LEU A 67 16.16 -16.90 11.98
C LEU A 67 16.35 -16.74 10.46
N PRO A 68 16.33 -17.84 9.69
CA PRO A 68 16.26 -17.76 8.23
C PRO A 68 15.03 -16.95 7.79
N LEU A 69 15.20 -16.05 6.80
CA LEU A 69 14.10 -15.18 6.35
C LEU A 69 13.16 -15.89 5.36
N LEU A 70 13.71 -16.76 4.53
CA LEU A 70 13.01 -17.42 3.41
C LEU A 70 12.59 -18.86 3.73
N THR A 71 12.83 -19.36 4.93
CA THR A 71 12.36 -20.67 5.40
C THR A 71 11.88 -20.55 6.84
N SER A 72 10.86 -21.33 7.23
CA SER A 72 10.31 -21.25 8.59
C SER A 72 9.91 -22.63 9.12
N GLN A 73 10.21 -22.87 10.39
CA GLN A 73 9.72 -24.02 11.16
C GLN A 73 8.45 -23.67 11.98
N TYR A 74 8.00 -22.42 11.91
CA TYR A 74 6.83 -21.90 12.64
C TYR A 74 5.52 -22.06 11.86
N VAL A 75 5.60 -22.58 10.63
CA VAL A 75 4.46 -22.93 9.77
C VAL A 75 4.70 -24.35 9.29
N ASP A 76 3.63 -25.14 9.23
CA ASP A 76 3.66 -26.54 8.76
C ASP A 76 4.63 -27.45 9.56
N ALA A 77 4.66 -27.27 10.88
CA ALA A 77 5.47 -28.11 11.76
C ALA A 77 4.98 -29.58 11.73
N PRO A 78 5.90 -30.58 11.76
CA PRO A 78 7.34 -30.46 11.95
C PRO A 78 8.16 -30.29 10.67
N PHE A 79 7.53 -30.24 9.49
CA PHE A 79 8.23 -30.21 8.19
C PHE A 79 8.76 -28.82 7.84
N GLY A 80 8.09 -27.77 8.31
CA GLY A 80 8.42 -26.40 7.98
C GLY A 80 7.92 -26.00 6.59
N ALA A 81 8.18 -24.75 6.20
CA ALA A 81 7.77 -24.19 4.93
C ALA A 81 8.91 -23.42 4.25
N ASP A 82 9.01 -23.58 2.92
CA ASP A 82 9.77 -22.69 2.05
C ASP A 82 8.93 -21.45 1.74
N LEU A 83 9.47 -20.27 2.07
CA LEU A 83 8.85 -18.96 1.90
C LEU A 83 9.40 -18.20 0.70
N SER A 84 10.43 -18.72 0.02
CA SER A 84 11.10 -18.04 -1.11
C SER A 84 10.16 -17.78 -2.29
N TRP A 85 9.18 -18.66 -2.49
CA TRP A 85 8.17 -18.55 -3.54
C TRP A 85 6.87 -17.89 -3.07
N LYS A 86 6.77 -17.49 -1.80
CA LYS A 86 5.58 -16.88 -1.21
C LYS A 86 5.59 -15.37 -1.41
N ALA A 87 4.40 -14.78 -1.62
CA ALA A 87 4.21 -13.33 -1.64
C ALA A 87 4.30 -12.74 -0.22
N SER A 88 5.51 -12.72 0.36
CA SER A 88 5.75 -12.44 1.78
C SER A 88 5.90 -10.97 2.14
N VAL A 89 5.79 -10.05 1.17
CA VAL A 89 5.77 -8.58 1.35
C VAL A 89 6.83 -8.01 2.34
N PRO A 90 8.14 -8.33 2.18
CA PRO A 90 9.21 -7.90 3.10
C PRO A 90 9.21 -6.41 3.42
N GLY A 91 9.14 -5.57 2.38
CA GLY A 91 9.16 -4.12 2.56
C GLY A 91 8.02 -3.63 3.46
N LEU A 92 6.81 -4.19 3.30
CA LEU A 92 5.69 -3.86 4.15
C LEU A 92 5.89 -4.35 5.58
N GLY A 93 6.32 -5.60 5.77
CA GLY A 93 6.57 -6.14 7.11
C GLY A 93 7.58 -5.32 7.91
N LEU A 94 8.65 -4.84 7.26
CA LEU A 94 9.67 -4.01 7.89
C LEU A 94 9.19 -2.59 8.19
N VAL A 95 8.53 -1.92 7.25
CA VAL A 95 7.96 -0.57 7.46
C VAL A 95 6.86 -0.61 8.53
N ALA A 96 6.09 -1.69 8.57
CA ALA A 96 5.00 -1.89 9.51
C ALA A 96 5.45 -2.39 10.89
N ALA A 97 6.73 -2.74 11.07
CA ALA A 97 7.26 -3.33 12.31
C ALA A 97 6.93 -2.54 13.60
N PRO A 98 7.18 -1.21 13.70
CA PRO A 98 6.87 -0.47 14.92
C PRO A 98 5.37 -0.45 15.23
N PHE A 99 4.53 -0.38 14.20
CA PHE A 99 3.08 -0.43 14.36
C PHE A 99 2.61 -1.83 14.74
N THR A 100 3.24 -2.87 14.19
CA THR A 100 2.92 -4.27 14.48
C THR A 100 3.25 -4.60 15.93
N ALA A 101 4.36 -4.09 16.46
CA ALA A 101 4.71 -4.21 17.86
C ALA A 101 3.73 -3.48 18.80
N ALA A 102 3.21 -2.32 18.38
CA ALA A 102 2.30 -1.50 19.20
C ALA A 102 0.84 -1.97 19.16
N PHE A 103 0.34 -2.41 18.00
CA PHE A 103 -1.08 -2.67 17.75
C PHE A 103 -1.40 -4.11 17.36
N GLY A 104 -0.36 -4.94 17.11
CA GLY A 104 -0.50 -6.30 16.62
C GLY A 104 -0.65 -6.39 15.10
N ALA A 105 -0.23 -7.52 14.55
CA ALA A 105 -0.19 -7.73 13.10
C ALA A 105 -1.57 -7.70 12.44
N LEU A 106 -2.62 -8.14 13.13
CA LEU A 106 -3.99 -8.14 12.61
C LEU A 106 -4.50 -6.71 12.34
N VAL A 107 -4.39 -5.82 13.34
CA VAL A 107 -4.82 -4.42 13.22
C VAL A 107 -4.04 -3.72 12.12
N VAL A 108 -2.73 -3.92 12.09
CA VAL A 108 -1.85 -3.31 11.09
C VAL A 108 -2.11 -3.83 9.69
N SER A 109 -2.34 -5.13 9.52
CA SER A 109 -2.71 -5.71 8.22
C SER A 109 -4.01 -5.11 7.69
N ASN A 110 -5.02 -4.97 8.55
CA ASN A 110 -6.27 -4.34 8.20
C ASN A 110 -6.09 -2.88 7.79
N ALA A 111 -5.30 -2.13 8.55
CA ALA A 111 -4.97 -0.74 8.23
C ALA A 111 -4.26 -0.64 6.85
N LEU A 112 -3.33 -1.56 6.55
CA LEU A 112 -2.66 -1.61 5.26
C LEU A 112 -3.65 -1.88 4.12
N PHE A 113 -4.58 -2.83 4.27
CA PHE A 113 -5.66 -3.03 3.30
C PHE A 113 -6.49 -1.75 3.11
N MET A 114 -6.87 -1.07 4.20
CA MET A 114 -7.71 0.14 4.14
C MET A 114 -7.06 1.32 3.42
N ILE A 115 -5.74 1.53 3.59
CA ILE A 115 -5.03 2.65 2.95
C ILE A 115 -4.59 2.33 1.52
N SER A 116 -4.45 1.05 1.18
CA SER A 116 -3.89 0.60 -0.11
C SER A 116 -4.63 1.16 -1.35
N PRO A 117 -5.97 1.09 -1.44
CA PRO A 117 -6.72 1.66 -2.56
C PRO A 117 -6.52 3.17 -2.70
N GLY A 118 -6.55 3.89 -1.57
CA GLY A 118 -6.32 5.33 -1.52
C GLY A 118 -4.90 5.71 -1.97
N LEU A 119 -3.88 4.99 -1.53
CA LEU A 119 -2.50 5.19 -1.97
C LEU A 119 -2.33 4.89 -3.46
N ALA A 120 -2.90 3.78 -3.95
CA ALA A 120 -2.86 3.46 -5.39
C ALA A 120 -3.53 4.55 -6.23
N GLY A 121 -4.70 5.03 -5.81
CA GLY A 121 -5.42 6.12 -6.47
C GLY A 121 -4.62 7.42 -6.45
N TRP A 122 -4.02 7.77 -5.31
CA TRP A 122 -3.15 8.94 -5.21
C TRP A 122 -1.92 8.83 -6.12
N GLY A 123 -1.28 7.67 -6.18
CA GLY A 123 -0.16 7.43 -7.09
C GLY A 123 -0.56 7.61 -8.56
N ALA A 124 -1.71 7.05 -8.98
CA ALA A 124 -2.22 7.23 -10.34
C ALA A 124 -2.57 8.68 -10.64
N TYR A 125 -3.12 9.40 -9.66
CA TYR A 125 -3.32 10.84 -9.72
C TYR A 125 -1.99 11.58 -9.95
N LEU A 126 -0.92 11.26 -9.22
CA LEU A 126 0.38 11.90 -9.42
C LEU A 126 0.92 11.66 -10.83
N ALA A 127 0.85 10.42 -11.32
CA ALA A 127 1.30 10.08 -12.67
C ALA A 127 0.50 10.82 -13.75
N ALA A 128 -0.82 10.87 -13.61
CA ALA A 128 -1.69 11.57 -14.56
C ALA A 128 -1.52 13.09 -14.51
N ASP A 129 -1.40 13.68 -13.31
CA ASP A 129 -1.11 15.12 -13.14
C ASP A 129 0.25 15.47 -13.73
N ALA A 130 1.26 14.61 -13.53
CA ALA A 130 2.57 14.79 -14.15
C ALA A 130 2.51 14.67 -15.68
N LEU A 131 1.57 13.92 -16.26
CA LEU A 131 1.40 13.79 -17.71
C LEU A 131 0.64 14.98 -18.30
N THR A 132 -0.55 15.26 -17.76
CA THR A 132 -1.55 16.16 -18.35
C THR A 132 -1.48 17.59 -17.81
N GLY A 133 -1.04 17.78 -16.56
CA GLY A 133 -1.18 19.03 -15.82
C GLY A 133 -2.60 19.35 -15.35
N GLU A 134 -3.58 18.49 -15.68
CA GLU A 134 -5.01 18.72 -15.47
C GLU A 134 -5.52 17.99 -14.24
N PHE A 135 -5.94 18.76 -13.23
CA PHE A 135 -6.34 18.24 -11.92
C PHE A 135 -7.54 17.28 -12.00
N ALA A 136 -8.58 17.63 -12.77
CA ALA A 136 -9.78 16.80 -12.90
C ALA A 136 -9.48 15.47 -13.60
N ALA A 137 -8.70 15.48 -14.67
CA ALA A 137 -8.29 14.27 -15.38
C ALA A 137 -7.43 13.36 -14.47
N ALA A 138 -6.54 13.96 -13.67
CA ALA A 138 -5.74 13.22 -12.71
C ALA A 138 -6.59 12.58 -11.60
N LEU A 139 -7.62 13.27 -11.09
CA LEU A 139 -8.55 12.69 -10.11
C LEU A 139 -9.29 11.49 -10.71
N VAL A 140 -9.76 11.59 -11.95
CA VAL A 140 -10.42 10.48 -12.66
C VAL A 140 -9.47 9.29 -12.79
N ALA A 141 -8.21 9.50 -13.16
CA ALA A 141 -7.22 8.43 -13.25
C ALA A 141 -6.99 7.73 -11.89
N GLY A 142 -6.90 8.51 -10.82
CA GLY A 142 -6.80 7.98 -9.46
C GLY A 142 -8.02 7.17 -9.05
N LEU A 143 -9.23 7.64 -9.37
CA LEU A 143 -10.47 6.91 -9.10
C LEU A 143 -10.53 5.59 -9.88
N VAL A 144 -10.15 5.61 -11.16
CA VAL A 144 -10.14 4.43 -12.02
C VAL A 144 -9.22 3.36 -11.46
N LEU A 145 -7.98 3.69 -11.05
CA LEU A 145 -7.09 2.68 -10.49
C LEU A 145 -7.53 2.25 -9.08
N GLY A 146 -7.67 3.22 -8.17
CA GLY A 146 -7.89 2.99 -6.74
C GLY A 146 -9.23 2.36 -6.41
N PHE A 147 -10.24 2.44 -7.28
CA PHE A 147 -11.58 1.88 -7.04
C PHE A 147 -12.08 1.03 -8.22
N SER A 148 -11.15 0.51 -9.03
CA SER A 148 -11.45 -0.45 -10.10
C SER A 148 -12.03 -1.77 -9.56
N SER A 149 -12.64 -2.54 -10.46
CA SER A 149 -12.99 -3.95 -10.21
C SER A 149 -11.77 -4.80 -9.84
N TYR A 150 -10.59 -4.50 -10.40
CA TYR A 150 -9.32 -5.10 -9.98
C TYR A 150 -9.08 -4.86 -8.49
N MET A 151 -9.11 -3.60 -8.04
CA MET A 151 -8.83 -3.27 -6.64
C MET A 151 -9.83 -3.95 -5.71
N THR A 152 -11.11 -3.84 -5.99
CA THR A 152 -12.18 -4.48 -5.20
C THR A 152 -12.02 -6.00 -5.15
N GLY A 153 -11.64 -6.64 -6.26
CA GLY A 153 -11.38 -8.08 -6.29
C GLY A 153 -10.16 -8.49 -5.46
N GLN A 154 -9.08 -7.70 -5.50
CA GLN A 154 -7.86 -8.01 -4.74
C GLN A 154 -7.97 -7.69 -3.24
N MET A 155 -8.84 -6.74 -2.88
CA MET A 155 -9.22 -6.45 -1.49
C MET A 155 -9.84 -7.66 -0.77
N LEU A 156 -10.21 -8.72 -1.50
CA LEU A 156 -10.66 -9.99 -0.93
C LEU A 156 -9.54 -10.84 -0.32
N GLY A 157 -8.27 -10.42 -0.39
CA GLY A 157 -7.24 -11.02 0.46
C GLY A 157 -5.79 -10.92 0.01
N HIS A 158 -5.50 -10.18 -1.06
CA HIS A 158 -4.17 -10.14 -1.66
C HIS A 158 -3.46 -8.82 -1.37
N LEU A 159 -2.83 -8.71 -0.19
CA LEU A 159 -2.20 -7.46 0.25
C LEU A 159 -1.13 -6.98 -0.75
N ASN A 160 -0.36 -7.90 -1.31
CA ASN A 160 0.64 -7.63 -2.35
C ASN A 160 0.06 -7.02 -3.64
N LEU A 161 -1.21 -7.30 -3.96
CA LEU A 161 -1.89 -6.86 -5.18
C LEU A 161 -2.76 -5.61 -4.95
N VAL A 162 -3.08 -5.26 -3.71
CA VAL A 162 -3.72 -3.99 -3.38
C VAL A 162 -2.70 -2.90 -3.04
N PHE A 163 -1.58 -3.24 -2.40
CA PHE A 163 -0.49 -2.31 -2.12
C PHE A 163 0.37 -2.10 -3.37
N VAL A 164 -0.22 -1.52 -4.40
CA VAL A 164 0.42 -1.33 -5.72
C VAL A 164 0.92 0.09 -5.93
N LEU A 165 1.05 0.91 -4.87
CA LEU A 165 1.51 2.30 -4.94
C LEU A 165 2.81 2.46 -5.75
N ALA A 166 3.71 1.48 -5.67
CA ALA A 166 4.96 1.51 -6.43
C ALA A 166 4.74 1.60 -7.95
N VAL A 167 3.71 0.94 -8.50
CA VAL A 167 3.43 0.90 -9.94
C VAL A 167 3.19 2.31 -10.52
N PRO A 168 2.20 3.10 -10.04
CA PRO A 168 2.00 4.43 -10.56
C PRO A 168 3.09 5.42 -10.12
N LEU A 169 3.81 5.19 -9.02
CA LEU A 169 4.97 6.01 -8.66
C LEU A 169 6.14 5.81 -9.64
N CYS A 170 6.39 4.58 -10.10
CA CYS A 170 7.37 4.32 -11.15
C CYS A 170 6.96 5.03 -12.46
N LEU A 171 5.68 5.01 -12.81
CA LEU A 171 5.17 5.74 -13.97
C LEU A 171 5.35 7.26 -13.81
N TRP A 172 5.00 7.81 -12.65
CA TRP A 172 5.23 9.21 -12.31
C TRP A 172 6.71 9.58 -12.44
N ALA A 173 7.61 8.78 -11.88
CA ALA A 173 9.05 8.99 -11.92
C ALA A 173 9.58 8.95 -13.36
N ALA A 174 9.10 8.01 -14.19
CA ALA A 174 9.46 7.92 -15.60
C ALA A 174 9.02 9.17 -16.39
N ILE A 175 7.77 9.63 -16.18
CA ILE A 175 7.27 10.86 -16.80
C ILE A 175 8.10 12.07 -16.37
N ALA A 176 8.42 12.16 -15.07
CA ALA A 176 9.24 13.23 -14.54
C ALA A 176 10.67 13.23 -15.13
N ALA A 177 11.29 12.06 -15.26
CA ALA A 177 12.62 11.91 -15.85
C ALA A 177 12.65 12.35 -17.32
N VAL A 178 11.67 11.90 -18.12
CA VAL A 178 11.55 12.30 -19.53
C VAL A 178 11.37 13.82 -19.67
N LYS A 179 10.52 14.43 -18.83
CA LYS A 179 10.33 15.90 -18.81
C LYS A 179 11.59 16.68 -18.41
N GLN A 180 12.50 16.06 -17.68
CA GLN A 180 13.79 16.64 -17.29
C GLN A 180 14.90 16.42 -18.33
N GLY A 181 14.60 15.80 -19.49
CA GLY A 181 15.56 15.58 -20.56
C GLY A 181 16.47 14.36 -20.37
N TRP A 182 16.10 13.40 -19.51
CA TRP A 182 16.83 12.14 -19.45
C TRP A 182 16.66 11.37 -20.77
N GLY A 183 17.75 11.22 -21.53
CA GLY A 183 17.78 10.47 -22.80
C GLY A 183 17.93 11.32 -24.07
N THR A 184 18.10 12.64 -23.96
CA THR A 184 18.44 13.57 -25.05
C THR A 184 19.65 14.42 -24.67
#